data_AF-H6S488-F1
#
_entry.id   AF-H6S488-F1
#
_cell.length_a   1.000
_cell.length_b   1.000
_cell.length_c   1.000
_cell.angle_alpha   90.00
_cell.angle_beta   90.00
_cell.angle_gamma   90.00
#
_symmetry.space_group_name_H-M   'P 1'
#
loop_
_entity.id
_entity.type
_entity.pdbx_description
1 polymer ?
#
loop_
_entity_poly.entity_id
_entity_poly.type
_entity_poly.pdbx_seq_one_letter_code
_entity_poly.pdbx_strand_id
1 'polypeptide(L)'
;VVGSSIKLADIKTAITNLAEAMCDSTHFNIIGIDLKDGLKADATWGDGSDTDWSVAATELANHMLSECPKWLAFIQGVQGESHKDLYGNRTLKNTFLPGSDLSGVSSNPIKLKTANKVVYAPKFYSSSQSPRQFFFKDGTTSGNLLEDYVELEDAELLANVKQNMNYSFGAAFETGMAVVLSSFGGLVGELDATKMQTSTRIIENVIDQMAGSTEPFLAGGFWWTLNPDTTWPYPAPDTANSTEQGLLEETWRTVNMEVLQVLADMNRTMDSVKFIPCSK
;
A
#
# COMPACT_ATOMS: atom_id res chain seq x y z
N VAL A 1 10.15 17.20 -20.26
CA VAL A 1 8.81 17.26 -20.88
C VAL A 1 7.82 17.33 -19.74
N VAL A 2 7.25 18.50 -19.49
CA VAL A 2 6.12 18.62 -18.55
C VAL A 2 4.95 18.00 -19.28
N GLY A 3 4.63 16.74 -18.97
CA GLY A 3 3.45 16.09 -19.51
C GLY A 3 2.23 16.94 -19.16
N SER A 4 1.30 17.09 -20.10
CA SER A 4 0.01 17.72 -19.80
C SER A 4 -0.57 17.05 -18.56
N SER A 5 -0.91 17.84 -17.53
CA SER A 5 -1.60 17.32 -16.36
C SER A 5 -2.83 16.55 -16.85
N ILE A 6 -2.90 15.26 -16.51
CA ILE A 6 -4.07 14.43 -16.81
C ILE A 6 -5.26 15.09 -16.12
N LYS A 7 -6.29 15.46 -16.89
CA LYS A 7 -7.45 16.16 -16.35
C LYS A 7 -8.44 15.14 -15.79
N LEU A 8 -9.23 15.57 -14.82
CA LEU A 8 -10.33 14.78 -14.26
C LEU A 8 -11.26 14.22 -15.36
N ALA A 9 -11.52 15.01 -16.41
CA ALA A 9 -12.32 14.60 -17.56
C ALA A 9 -11.71 13.45 -18.37
N ASP A 10 -10.38 13.39 -18.48
CA ASP A 10 -9.69 12.31 -19.19
C ASP A 10 -9.81 11.00 -18.40
N ILE A 11 -9.69 11.07 -17.07
CA ILE A 11 -9.88 9.90 -16.18
C ILE A 11 -11.33 9.41 -16.26
N LYS A 12 -12.32 10.31 -16.25
CA LYS A 12 -13.73 9.92 -16.45
C LYS A 12 -13.96 9.23 -17.78
N THR A 13 -13.37 9.75 -18.86
CA THR A 13 -13.45 9.13 -20.19
C THR A 13 -12.85 7.72 -20.17
N ALA A 14 -11.70 7.55 -19.52
CA ALA A 14 -11.09 6.23 -19.35
C ALA A 14 -11.98 5.27 -18.54
N ILE A 15 -12.60 5.75 -17.46
CA ILE A 15 -13.55 4.96 -16.66
C ILE A 15 -14.76 4.53 -17.49
N THR A 16 -15.36 5.43 -18.27
CA THR A 16 -16.48 5.10 -19.16
C THR A 16 -16.07 4.04 -20.18
N ASN A 17 -14.91 4.19 -20.84
CA ASN A 17 -14.41 3.21 -21.80
C ASN A 17 -14.17 1.82 -21.15
N LEU A 18 -13.62 1.79 -19.93
CA LEU A 18 -13.44 0.54 -19.17
C LEU A 18 -14.79 -0.10 -18.84
N ALA A 19 -15.78 0.68 -18.42
CA ALA A 19 -17.11 0.17 -18.09
C ALA A 19 -17.84 -0.37 -19.32
N GLU A 20 -17.76 0.32 -20.46
CA GLU A 20 -18.32 -0.16 -21.73
C GLU A 20 -17.70 -1.48 -22.18
N ALA A 21 -16.39 -1.65 -21.97
CA ALA A 21 -15.67 -2.84 -22.39
C ALA A 21 -15.78 -4.01 -21.40
N MET A 22 -15.97 -3.75 -20.10
CA MET A 22 -15.78 -4.76 -19.07
C MET A 22 -16.82 -4.77 -17.94
N CYS A 23 -17.81 -3.87 -17.92
CA CYS A 23 -18.92 -3.96 -16.96
C CYS A 23 -20.03 -4.90 -17.50
N ASP A 24 -19.67 -6.15 -17.75
CA ASP A 24 -20.58 -7.16 -18.28
C ASP A 24 -20.52 -8.47 -17.47
N SER A 25 -21.29 -9.49 -17.89
CA SER A 25 -21.31 -10.79 -17.21
C SER A 25 -20.11 -11.68 -17.52
N THR A 26 -19.37 -11.41 -18.59
CA THR A 26 -18.17 -12.16 -18.97
C THR A 26 -16.97 -11.77 -18.10
N HIS A 27 -16.89 -10.50 -17.73
CA HIS A 27 -15.87 -9.93 -16.83
C HIS A 27 -16.33 -9.86 -15.38
N PHE A 28 -17.05 -10.89 -14.92
CA PHE A 28 -17.69 -10.93 -13.60
C PHE A 28 -16.69 -10.82 -12.41
N ASN A 29 -15.42 -11.10 -12.66
CA ASN A 29 -14.34 -11.09 -11.68
C ASN A 29 -13.63 -9.72 -11.57
N ILE A 30 -14.05 -8.70 -12.32
CA ILE A 30 -13.60 -7.32 -12.10
C ILE A 30 -14.37 -6.74 -10.93
N ILE A 31 -13.66 -6.49 -9.83
CA ILE A 31 -14.24 -6.04 -8.57
C ILE A 31 -14.35 -4.51 -8.47
N GLY A 32 -13.58 -3.75 -9.24
CA GLY A 32 -13.48 -2.31 -9.06
C GLY A 32 -12.38 -1.62 -9.85
N ILE A 33 -12.18 -0.34 -9.55
CA ILE A 33 -11.10 0.49 -10.10
C ILE A 33 -10.32 1.11 -8.94
N ASP A 34 -8.99 0.97 -8.94
CA ASP A 34 -8.08 1.88 -8.23
C ASP A 34 -8.00 3.19 -9.01
N LEU A 35 -8.64 4.23 -8.47
CA LEU A 35 -8.96 5.45 -9.21
C LEU A 35 -7.71 6.18 -9.67
N LYS A 36 -6.64 6.14 -8.88
CA LYS A 36 -5.38 6.81 -9.21
C LYS A 36 -4.25 6.34 -8.29
N ASP A 37 -3.23 5.75 -8.92
CA ASP A 37 -2.03 5.33 -8.20
C ASP A 37 -1.12 6.50 -7.79
N GLY A 38 -0.62 6.43 -6.55
CA GLY A 38 0.62 7.06 -6.12
C GLY A 38 0.64 8.59 -6.15
N LEU A 39 -0.43 9.24 -5.69
CA LEU A 39 -0.46 10.70 -5.59
C LEU A 39 0.63 11.22 -4.64
N LYS A 40 1.38 12.22 -5.13
CA LYS A 40 2.56 12.78 -4.47
C LYS A 40 2.19 14.00 -3.62
N ALA A 41 3.21 14.73 -3.16
CA ALA A 41 3.06 15.89 -2.28
C ALA A 41 2.34 17.09 -2.94
N ASP A 42 2.11 17.07 -4.25
CA ASP A 42 1.32 18.08 -4.97
C ASP A 42 -0.19 17.85 -4.88
N ALA A 43 -0.64 16.68 -4.43
CA ALA A 43 -2.03 16.40 -4.12
C ALA A 43 -2.33 16.66 -2.64
N THR A 44 -3.49 17.26 -2.36
CA THR A 44 -3.95 17.58 -1.01
C THR A 44 -5.18 16.73 -0.65
N TRP A 45 -5.62 16.78 0.61
CA TRP A 45 -6.80 16.05 1.07
C TRP A 45 -7.68 16.92 1.95
N GLY A 46 -8.88 17.24 1.47
CA GLY A 46 -9.95 17.86 2.26
C GLY A 46 -9.79 19.37 2.48
N ASP A 47 -9.05 20.06 1.62
CA ASP A 47 -8.87 21.53 1.65
C ASP A 47 -9.75 22.28 0.62
N GLY A 48 -10.45 21.56 -0.25
CA GLY A 48 -11.32 22.10 -1.29
C GLY A 48 -10.61 22.79 -2.45
N SER A 49 -9.28 22.68 -2.54
CA SER A 49 -8.49 23.25 -3.63
C SER A 49 -8.58 22.43 -4.92
N ASP A 50 -8.03 22.94 -6.02
CA ASP A 50 -7.96 22.22 -7.30
C ASP A 50 -7.09 20.94 -7.22
N THR A 51 -6.26 20.81 -6.18
CA THR A 51 -5.41 19.64 -5.90
C THR A 51 -6.02 18.68 -4.89
N ASP A 52 -7.25 18.94 -4.42
CA ASP A 52 -7.91 18.12 -3.39
C ASP A 52 -8.33 16.76 -3.96
N TRP A 53 -7.56 15.74 -3.59
CA TRP A 53 -7.81 14.38 -4.00
C TRP A 53 -9.12 13.83 -3.43
N SER A 54 -9.55 14.24 -2.24
CA SER A 54 -10.80 13.73 -1.65
C SER A 54 -12.03 14.14 -2.47
N VAL A 55 -12.00 15.36 -3.04
CA VAL A 55 -13.03 15.87 -3.94
C VAL A 55 -12.98 15.13 -5.28
N ALA A 56 -11.81 15.04 -5.90
CA ALA A 56 -11.63 14.36 -7.18
C ALA A 56 -11.99 12.87 -7.11
N ALA A 57 -11.55 12.16 -6.06
CA ALA A 57 -11.85 10.75 -5.83
C ALA A 57 -13.35 10.51 -5.64
N THR A 58 -14.03 11.39 -4.89
CA THR A 58 -15.49 11.33 -4.71
C THR A 58 -16.21 11.51 -6.05
N GLU A 59 -15.76 12.43 -6.88
CA GLU A 59 -16.34 12.67 -8.20
C GLU A 59 -16.12 11.49 -9.16
N LEU A 60 -14.89 10.98 -9.23
CA LEU A 60 -14.52 9.82 -10.05
C LEU A 60 -15.26 8.56 -9.62
N ALA A 61 -15.34 8.28 -8.32
CA ALA A 61 -16.05 7.12 -7.80
C ALA A 61 -17.56 7.18 -8.11
N ASN A 62 -18.18 8.34 -7.97
CA ASN A 62 -19.59 8.50 -8.34
C ASN A 62 -19.83 8.35 -9.86
N HIS A 63 -18.89 8.83 -10.70
CA HIS A 63 -18.93 8.61 -12.14
C HIS A 63 -18.78 7.13 -12.49
N MET A 64 -17.78 6.46 -11.92
CA MET A 64 -17.57 5.02 -12.06
C MET A 64 -18.82 4.23 -11.69
N LEU A 65 -19.49 4.58 -10.59
CA LEU A 65 -20.69 3.88 -10.15
C LEU A 65 -21.93 4.18 -11.01
N SER A 66 -21.98 5.30 -11.72
CA SER A 66 -23.01 5.53 -12.73
C SER A 66 -22.81 4.69 -14.00
N GLU A 67 -21.55 4.42 -14.36
CA GLU A 67 -21.21 3.57 -15.50
C GLU A 67 -21.31 2.07 -15.15
N CYS A 68 -20.86 1.68 -13.95
CA CYS A 68 -20.88 0.32 -13.46
C CYS A 68 -21.22 0.24 -11.95
N PRO A 69 -22.51 0.08 -11.58
CA PRO A 69 -22.93 0.04 -10.18
C PRO A 69 -22.40 -1.16 -9.36
N LYS A 70 -21.82 -2.18 -10.02
CA LYS A 70 -21.29 -3.39 -9.37
C LYS A 70 -19.89 -3.19 -8.79
N TRP A 71 -19.10 -2.30 -9.37
CA TRP A 71 -17.71 -2.05 -8.97
C TRP A 71 -17.56 -1.41 -7.59
N LEU A 72 -16.35 -1.52 -7.04
CA LEU A 72 -15.84 -0.86 -5.84
C LEU A 72 -14.82 0.21 -6.24
N ALA A 73 -14.79 1.32 -5.52
CA ALA A 73 -13.81 2.38 -5.70
C ALA A 73 -12.66 2.18 -4.71
N PHE A 74 -11.49 1.80 -5.22
CA PHE A 74 -10.26 1.74 -4.45
C PHE A 74 -9.63 3.14 -4.45
N ILE A 75 -9.44 3.69 -3.25
CA ILE A 75 -9.00 5.07 -3.03
C ILE A 75 -7.73 5.06 -2.22
N GLN A 76 -6.60 5.28 -2.91
CA GLN A 76 -5.32 5.55 -2.26
C GLN A 76 -5.35 6.91 -1.54
N GLY A 77 -4.39 7.14 -0.67
CA GLY A 77 -4.13 8.43 -0.04
C GLY A 77 -3.38 9.42 -0.92
N VAL A 78 -2.80 10.43 -0.28
CA VAL A 78 -1.77 11.31 -0.89
C VAL A 78 -0.39 10.97 -0.31
N GLN A 79 0.64 11.74 -0.62
CA GLN A 79 1.93 11.60 0.08
C GLN A 79 1.97 12.42 1.38
N GLY A 80 1.33 13.58 1.35
CA GLY A 80 1.44 14.58 2.40
C GLY A 80 2.82 15.24 2.46
N GLU A 81 2.95 16.18 3.39
CA GLU A 81 4.23 16.83 3.68
C GLU A 81 5.10 16.02 4.64
N SER A 82 6.39 16.34 4.69
CA SER A 82 7.25 15.82 5.75
C SER A 82 6.78 16.28 7.13
N HIS A 83 6.71 15.35 8.07
CA HIS A 83 6.27 15.57 9.44
C HIS A 83 7.19 14.84 10.43
N LYS A 84 6.84 14.92 11.72
CA LYS A 84 7.57 14.24 12.79
C LYS A 84 6.63 13.29 13.53
N ASP A 85 7.04 12.04 13.62
CA ASP A 85 6.30 10.97 14.29
C ASP A 85 7.04 10.51 15.54
N LEU A 86 6.30 10.00 16.52
CA LEU A 86 6.87 9.42 17.73
C LEU A 86 6.91 7.89 17.61
N TYR A 87 8.10 7.31 17.75
CA TYR A 87 8.33 5.86 17.83
C TYR A 87 9.10 5.56 19.11
N GLY A 88 8.43 4.93 20.08
CA GLY A 88 8.96 4.80 21.44
C GLY A 88 9.24 6.17 22.06
N ASN A 89 10.49 6.43 22.42
CA ASN A 89 10.96 7.73 22.93
C ASN A 89 11.65 8.60 21.86
N ARG A 90 11.61 8.20 20.58
CA ARG A 90 12.30 8.89 19.48
C ARG A 90 11.30 9.65 18.62
N THR A 91 11.54 10.94 18.41
CA THR A 91 10.81 11.74 17.43
C THR A 91 11.60 11.75 16.12
N LEU A 92 11.05 11.13 15.08
CA LEU A 92 11.72 10.91 13.81
C LEU A 92 11.04 11.71 12.70
N LYS A 93 11.84 12.26 11.77
CA LYS A 93 11.30 12.87 10.56
C LYS A 93 10.78 11.76 9.65
N ASN A 94 9.58 11.94 9.11
CA ASN A 94 8.95 10.99 8.22
C ASN A 94 8.25 11.69 7.06
N THR A 95 7.99 10.97 5.98
CA THR A 95 7.17 11.39 4.84
C THR A 95 6.58 10.12 4.27
N PHE A 96 5.26 10.02 4.14
CA PHE A 96 4.64 8.78 3.70
C PHE A 96 5.01 8.44 2.25
N LEU A 97 4.72 7.20 1.85
CA LEU A 97 4.83 6.82 0.45
C LEU A 97 3.73 7.55 -0.34
N PRO A 98 3.97 7.94 -1.60
CA PRO A 98 2.91 8.44 -2.46
C PRO A 98 1.72 7.48 -2.48
N GLY A 99 0.52 8.00 -2.22
CA GLY A 99 -0.69 7.18 -2.13
C GLY A 99 -1.01 6.59 -0.74
N SER A 100 -0.26 6.91 0.31
CA SER A 100 -0.41 6.22 1.62
C SER A 100 -0.98 7.08 2.75
N ASP A 101 -0.92 8.40 2.62
CA ASP A 101 -1.48 9.31 3.63
C ASP A 101 -3.00 9.42 3.47
N LEU A 102 -3.70 8.78 4.40
CA LEU A 102 -5.15 8.82 4.59
C LEU A 102 -5.51 9.47 5.94
N SER A 103 -4.59 10.17 6.59
CA SER A 103 -4.85 10.84 7.88
C SER A 103 -6.01 11.85 7.79
N GLY A 104 -6.15 12.51 6.64
CA GLY A 104 -7.22 13.45 6.32
C GLY A 104 -8.64 12.85 6.30
N VAL A 105 -8.77 11.51 6.22
CA VAL A 105 -10.07 10.80 6.22
C VAL A 105 -10.88 11.08 7.50
N SER A 106 -10.21 11.27 8.63
CA SER A 106 -10.86 11.58 9.91
C SER A 106 -11.69 12.87 9.86
N SER A 107 -11.21 13.89 9.13
CA SER A 107 -11.90 15.16 8.96
C SER A 107 -12.80 15.16 7.72
N ASN A 108 -12.32 14.59 6.62
CA ASN A 108 -12.97 14.60 5.31
C ASN A 108 -13.06 13.18 4.74
N PRO A 109 -13.99 12.35 5.26
CA PRO A 109 -14.19 11.00 4.75
C PRO A 109 -14.89 11.03 3.39
N ILE A 110 -14.59 10.04 2.55
CA ILE A 110 -15.21 9.91 1.22
C ILE A 110 -16.67 9.48 1.40
N LYS A 111 -17.59 10.26 0.83
CA LYS A 111 -19.03 9.97 0.86
C LYS A 111 -19.57 9.87 -0.56
N LEU A 112 -19.95 8.66 -0.94
CA LEU A 112 -20.52 8.37 -2.27
C LEU A 112 -22.04 8.38 -2.22
N LYS A 113 -22.68 8.55 -3.39
CA LYS A 113 -24.14 8.47 -3.55
C LYS A 113 -24.65 7.04 -3.30
N THR A 114 -23.81 6.05 -3.59
CA THR A 114 -24.10 4.62 -3.36
C THR A 114 -23.30 4.15 -2.15
N ALA A 115 -23.99 3.66 -1.12
CA ALA A 115 -23.35 3.15 0.09
C ALA A 115 -22.52 1.89 -0.17
N ASN A 116 -21.55 1.62 0.71
CA ASN A 116 -20.73 0.39 0.74
C ASN A 116 -19.92 0.15 -0.55
N LYS A 117 -19.41 1.22 -1.15
CA LYS A 117 -18.63 1.19 -2.41
C LYS A 117 -17.19 1.71 -2.30
N VAL A 118 -16.78 2.14 -1.11
CA VAL A 118 -15.42 2.66 -0.86
C VAL A 118 -14.54 1.55 -0.29
N VAL A 119 -13.34 1.42 -0.83
CA VAL A 119 -12.22 0.67 -0.25
C VAL A 119 -11.05 1.64 -0.13
N TYR A 120 -10.54 1.85 1.07
CA TYR A 120 -9.33 2.64 1.28
C TYR A 120 -8.11 1.78 0.95
N ALA A 121 -7.21 2.31 0.13
CA ALA A 121 -6.19 1.50 -0.53
C ALA A 121 -4.75 2.05 -0.38
N PRO A 122 -4.23 2.23 0.86
CA PRO A 122 -2.88 2.75 1.05
C PRO A 122 -1.81 1.75 0.57
N LYS A 123 -0.57 2.23 0.42
CA LYS A 123 0.60 1.37 0.15
C LYS A 123 1.41 1.16 1.43
N PHE A 124 2.12 0.05 1.51
CA PHE A 124 3.08 -0.19 2.59
C PHE A 124 4.28 -1.02 2.10
N TYR A 125 5.49 -0.50 2.16
CA TYR A 125 6.69 -1.22 1.77
C TYR A 125 7.67 -1.34 2.94
N SER A 126 8.49 -2.40 2.92
CA SER A 126 9.50 -2.65 3.94
C SER A 126 10.71 -1.72 3.84
N SER A 127 11.72 -1.99 4.68
CA SER A 127 13.01 -1.29 4.65
C SER A 127 13.75 -1.42 3.31
N SER A 128 13.43 -2.42 2.47
CA SER A 128 14.11 -2.61 1.18
C SER A 128 13.71 -1.60 0.11
N GLN A 129 12.54 -0.98 0.26
CA GLN A 129 12.13 0.16 -0.56
C GLN A 129 12.79 1.46 -0.11
N SER A 130 12.92 1.64 1.20
CA SER A 130 13.58 2.80 1.80
C SER A 130 13.92 2.49 3.27
N PRO A 131 15.18 2.69 3.72
CA PRO A 131 15.62 2.38 5.07
C PRO A 131 15.16 3.46 6.06
N ARG A 132 13.85 3.55 6.29
CA ARG A 132 13.24 4.52 7.19
C ARG A 132 13.67 4.25 8.63
N GLN A 133 14.09 5.29 9.34
CA GLN A 133 14.67 5.18 10.69
C GLN A 133 13.78 4.47 11.72
N PHE A 134 12.45 4.46 11.55
CA PHE A 134 11.55 3.77 12.48
C PHE A 134 11.57 2.24 12.35
N PHE A 135 12.14 1.68 11.28
CA PHE A 135 12.39 0.24 11.17
C PHE A 135 13.62 -0.22 11.97
N PHE A 136 14.41 0.71 12.51
CA PHE A 136 15.68 0.43 13.19
C PHE A 136 15.70 1.10 14.57
N LYS A 137 16.41 0.49 15.52
CA LYS A 137 16.59 0.98 16.88
C LYS A 137 17.47 2.22 16.91
N ASP A 138 18.52 2.21 16.12
CA ASP A 138 19.49 3.30 15.97
C ASP A 138 20.08 3.31 14.56
N GLY A 139 20.81 4.36 14.22
CA GLY A 139 21.55 4.50 12.97
C GLY A 139 21.72 5.96 12.54
N THR A 140 22.76 6.23 11.76
CA THR A 140 23.12 7.56 11.27
C THR A 140 22.70 7.72 9.81
N THR A 141 21.83 8.69 9.53
CA THR A 141 21.40 8.96 8.15
C THR A 141 22.53 9.59 7.33
N SER A 142 22.82 8.98 6.19
CA SER A 142 23.83 9.41 5.22
C SER A 142 23.19 9.45 3.84
N GLY A 143 22.63 10.61 3.47
CA GLY A 143 21.80 10.72 2.27
C GLY A 143 20.54 9.85 2.36
N ASN A 144 20.43 8.85 1.48
CA ASN A 144 19.33 7.87 1.49
C ASN A 144 19.68 6.57 2.23
N LEU A 145 20.88 6.47 2.80
CA LEU A 145 21.36 5.31 3.56
C LEU A 145 21.21 5.55 5.07
N LEU A 146 21.26 4.46 5.82
CA LEU A 146 21.33 4.43 7.27
C LEU A 146 22.55 3.61 7.70
N GLU A 147 23.63 4.30 8.02
CA GLU A 147 24.90 3.71 8.48
C GLU A 147 24.81 3.37 9.97
N ASP A 148 25.65 2.44 10.44
CA ASP A 148 25.73 1.99 11.85
C ASP A 148 24.37 1.62 12.46
N TYR A 149 23.47 1.09 11.63
CA TYR A 149 22.11 0.78 12.06
C TYR A 149 22.09 -0.37 13.08
N VAL A 150 21.11 -0.31 13.98
CA VAL A 150 20.82 -1.39 14.93
C VAL A 150 19.41 -1.89 14.65
N GLU A 151 19.27 -3.18 14.35
CA GLU A 151 17.98 -3.80 14.10
C GLU A 151 17.12 -3.85 15.37
N LEU A 152 15.81 -3.71 15.20
CA LEU A 152 14.84 -3.86 16.28
C LEU A 152 14.59 -5.35 16.58
N GLU A 153 14.32 -5.64 17.86
CA GLU A 153 13.71 -6.91 18.25
C GLU A 153 12.24 -6.96 17.80
N ASP A 154 11.69 -8.16 17.64
CA ASP A 154 10.41 -8.38 16.95
C ASP A 154 9.24 -7.57 17.55
N ALA A 155 9.16 -7.49 18.89
CA ALA A 155 8.10 -6.74 19.55
C ALA A 155 8.17 -5.22 19.29
N GLU A 156 9.38 -4.66 19.26
CA GLU A 156 9.59 -3.24 18.97
C GLU A 156 9.37 -2.94 17.48
N LEU A 157 9.79 -3.85 16.59
CA LEU A 157 9.57 -3.74 15.16
C LEU A 157 8.06 -3.77 14.83
N LEU A 158 7.33 -4.74 15.38
CA LEU A 158 5.88 -4.85 15.22
C LEU A 158 5.17 -3.58 15.73
N ALA A 159 5.58 -3.05 16.89
CA ALA A 159 5.03 -1.81 17.42
C ALA A 159 5.25 -0.63 16.48
N ASN A 160 6.46 -0.50 15.90
CA ASN A 160 6.76 0.59 14.97
C ASN A 160 6.03 0.44 13.63
N VAL A 161 5.88 -0.78 13.10
CA VAL A 161 5.09 -1.06 11.90
C VAL A 161 3.63 -0.63 12.12
N LYS A 162 3.01 -1.06 13.22
CA LYS A 162 1.64 -0.67 13.60
C LYS A 162 1.49 0.83 13.79
N GLN A 163 2.45 1.44 14.47
CA GLN A 163 2.42 2.87 14.72
C GLN A 163 2.51 3.67 13.41
N ASN A 164 3.36 3.25 12.47
CA ASN A 164 3.46 3.89 11.17
C ASN A 164 2.16 3.75 10.36
N MET A 165 1.56 2.55 10.33
CA MET A 165 0.26 2.34 9.70
C MET A 165 -0.83 3.21 10.32
N ASN A 166 -0.84 3.34 11.65
CA ASN A 166 -1.80 4.19 12.35
C ASN A 166 -1.63 5.68 11.98
N TYR A 167 -0.40 6.19 11.91
CA TYR A 167 -0.15 7.56 11.44
C TYR A 167 -0.55 7.76 9.98
N SER A 168 -0.24 6.79 9.11
CA SER A 168 -0.48 6.89 7.67
C SER A 168 -1.96 6.76 7.33
N PHE A 169 -2.65 5.76 7.86
CA PHE A 169 -4.02 5.40 7.47
C PHE A 169 -4.90 4.86 8.60
N GLY A 170 -4.53 5.10 9.86
CA GLY A 170 -5.33 4.72 11.03
C GLY A 170 -6.77 5.26 10.96
N ALA A 171 -6.91 6.50 10.49
CA ALA A 171 -8.20 7.16 10.31
C ALA A 171 -9.16 6.44 9.34
N ALA A 172 -8.63 5.64 8.40
CA ALA A 172 -9.46 4.89 7.47
C ALA A 172 -10.21 3.74 8.17
N PHE A 173 -9.60 3.10 9.16
CA PHE A 173 -10.24 2.02 9.92
C PHE A 173 -11.46 2.51 10.73
N GLU A 174 -11.42 3.74 11.22
CA GLU A 174 -12.53 4.36 11.97
C GLU A 174 -13.78 4.63 11.12
N THR A 175 -13.67 4.54 9.78
CA THR A 175 -14.82 4.74 8.89
C THR A 175 -15.73 3.51 8.80
N GLY A 176 -15.27 2.34 9.24
CA GLY A 176 -15.93 1.05 9.03
C GLY A 176 -15.85 0.53 7.58
N MET A 177 -15.13 1.22 6.69
CA MET A 177 -14.86 0.76 5.32
C MET A 177 -13.66 -0.20 5.31
N ALA A 178 -13.59 -1.06 4.30
CA ALA A 178 -12.46 -1.95 4.13
C ALA A 178 -11.18 -1.15 3.83
N VAL A 179 -10.07 -1.55 4.48
CA VAL A 179 -8.71 -1.08 4.17
C VAL A 179 -7.95 -2.25 3.55
N VAL A 180 -7.59 -2.12 2.26
CA VAL A 180 -6.88 -3.16 1.49
C VAL A 180 -5.60 -2.54 0.96
N LEU A 181 -4.42 -3.09 1.26
CA LEU A 181 -3.19 -2.51 0.74
C LEU A 181 -3.19 -2.59 -0.79
N SER A 182 -3.20 -1.44 -1.49
CA SER A 182 -3.13 -1.39 -2.97
C SER A 182 -1.83 -1.98 -3.49
N SER A 183 -0.79 -1.89 -2.67
CA SER A 183 0.49 -2.54 -2.88
C SER A 183 1.22 -2.70 -1.56
N PHE A 184 1.78 -3.89 -1.32
CA PHE A 184 2.78 -4.11 -0.29
C PHE A 184 3.88 -5.04 -0.75
N GLY A 185 5.09 -4.83 -0.26
CA GLY A 185 6.23 -5.62 -0.73
C GLY A 185 7.56 -5.24 -0.09
N GLY A 186 8.54 -6.09 -0.35
CA GLY A 186 9.90 -5.94 0.14
C GLY A 186 10.75 -7.13 -0.27
N LEU A 187 12.05 -7.06 0.06
CA LEU A 187 12.91 -8.23 -0.01
C LEU A 187 12.52 -9.21 1.09
N VAL A 188 12.50 -10.49 0.76
CA VAL A 188 12.15 -11.60 1.64
C VAL A 188 13.25 -12.66 1.58
N GLY A 189 13.55 -13.30 2.70
CA GLY A 189 14.48 -14.42 2.77
C GLY A 189 15.94 -13.97 2.67
N GLU A 190 16.77 -14.76 2.01
CA GLU A 190 18.23 -14.52 1.97
C GLU A 190 18.64 -13.22 1.26
N LEU A 191 17.76 -12.64 0.43
CA LEU A 191 18.03 -11.37 -0.25
C LEU A 191 17.81 -10.13 0.63
N ASP A 192 17.14 -10.29 1.76
CA ASP A 192 17.18 -9.31 2.84
C ASP A 192 18.51 -9.45 3.60
N ALA A 193 19.47 -8.61 3.22
CA ALA A 193 20.86 -8.71 3.68
C ALA A 193 21.08 -8.14 5.10
N THR A 194 20.01 -7.72 5.80
CA THR A 194 20.10 -7.40 7.22
C THR A 194 20.29 -8.67 8.06
N LYS A 195 21.00 -8.57 9.19
CA LYS A 195 21.39 -9.74 9.99
C LYS A 195 20.18 -10.48 10.56
N MET A 196 19.12 -9.76 10.92
CA MET A 196 17.88 -10.35 11.43
C MET A 196 16.76 -10.36 10.37
N GLN A 197 17.06 -10.10 9.09
CA GLN A 197 16.07 -10.06 8.02
C GLN A 197 14.89 -9.12 8.34
N THR A 198 15.23 -7.86 8.69
CA THR A 198 14.27 -6.79 9.03
C THR A 198 13.21 -6.55 7.95
N SER A 199 13.54 -6.55 6.66
CA SER A 199 12.55 -6.44 5.58
C SER A 199 11.55 -7.60 5.61
N THR A 200 12.05 -8.84 5.74
CA THR A 200 11.23 -10.05 5.84
C THR A 200 10.26 -9.96 7.03
N ARG A 201 10.78 -9.64 8.21
CA ARG A 201 9.98 -9.49 9.44
C ARG A 201 8.95 -8.36 9.34
N ILE A 202 9.24 -7.28 8.60
CA ILE A 202 8.24 -6.25 8.32
C ILE A 202 7.08 -6.83 7.49
N ILE A 203 7.36 -7.61 6.44
CA ILE A 203 6.31 -8.24 5.63
C ILE A 203 5.46 -9.20 6.45
N GLU A 204 6.08 -10.02 7.30
CA GLU A 204 5.37 -10.90 8.23
C GLU A 204 4.44 -10.10 9.16
N ASN A 205 4.93 -9.01 9.76
CA ASN A 205 4.12 -8.12 10.60
C ASN A 205 2.93 -7.47 9.85
N VAL A 206 3.08 -7.20 8.54
CA VAL A 206 1.99 -6.69 7.70
C VAL A 206 0.93 -7.79 7.47
N ILE A 207 1.36 -9.01 7.16
CA ILE A 207 0.47 -10.16 6.94
C ILE A 207 -0.27 -10.54 8.23
N ASP A 208 0.38 -10.45 9.38
CA ASP A 208 -0.24 -10.69 10.69
C ASP A 208 -1.39 -9.71 10.99
N GLN A 209 -1.32 -8.47 10.49
CA GLN A 209 -2.41 -7.52 10.60
C GLN A 209 -3.60 -7.86 9.69
N MET A 210 -3.39 -8.65 8.63
CA MET A 210 -4.48 -9.19 7.80
C MET A 210 -5.19 -10.36 8.50
N ALA A 211 -4.60 -10.94 9.55
CA ALA A 211 -5.10 -12.12 10.27
C ALA A 211 -6.22 -11.87 11.25
N GLY A 212 -6.62 -10.62 11.47
CA GLY A 212 -7.46 -10.27 12.61
C GLY A 212 -6.81 -10.61 13.96
N SER A 213 -5.49 -10.89 13.99
CA SER A 213 -4.77 -11.20 15.23
C SER A 213 -4.56 -9.95 16.07
N THR A 214 -4.66 -8.75 15.48
CA THR A 214 -4.68 -7.47 16.18
C THR A 214 -5.51 -6.43 15.44
N GLU A 215 -6.36 -5.72 16.17
CA GLU A 215 -7.11 -4.55 15.69
C GLU A 215 -6.20 -3.32 15.55
N PRO A 216 -6.44 -2.42 14.57
CA PRO A 216 -7.40 -2.58 13.47
C PRO A 216 -6.88 -3.57 12.41
N PHE A 217 -7.77 -4.39 11.84
CA PHE A 217 -7.39 -5.41 10.86
C PHE A 217 -7.38 -4.87 9.42
N LEU A 218 -6.39 -5.31 8.64
CA LEU A 218 -6.38 -5.13 7.19
C LEU A 218 -7.33 -6.14 6.53
N ALA A 219 -8.11 -5.70 5.54
CA ALA A 219 -8.99 -6.57 4.76
C ALA A 219 -8.24 -7.35 3.66
N GLY A 220 -6.92 -7.24 3.60
CA GLY A 220 -6.03 -7.90 2.65
C GLY A 220 -5.08 -6.92 1.95
N GLY A 221 -4.47 -7.36 0.85
CA GLY A 221 -3.59 -6.53 0.03
C GLY A 221 -3.11 -7.21 -1.24
N PHE A 222 -2.54 -6.42 -2.13
CA PHE A 222 -1.89 -6.90 -3.35
C PHE A 222 -0.37 -6.93 -3.18
N TRP A 223 0.21 -8.12 -3.31
CA TRP A 223 1.67 -8.28 -3.27
C TRP A 223 2.33 -7.61 -4.47
N TRP A 224 3.36 -6.82 -4.19
CA TRP A 224 4.23 -6.20 -5.16
C TRP A 224 5.59 -6.89 -5.12
N THR A 225 5.89 -7.79 -6.06
CA THR A 225 5.07 -8.17 -7.22
C THR A 225 5.16 -9.63 -7.59
N LEU A 226 4.33 -10.04 -8.56
CA LEU A 226 4.53 -11.28 -9.30
C LEU A 226 5.87 -11.29 -10.06
N ASN A 227 6.30 -10.13 -10.56
CA ASN A 227 7.35 -9.96 -11.54
C ASN A 227 8.76 -10.06 -10.89
N PRO A 228 9.64 -10.95 -11.37
CA PRO A 228 10.97 -11.15 -10.82
C PRO A 228 11.90 -9.95 -10.99
N ASP A 229 11.68 -9.13 -12.02
CA ASP A 229 12.46 -7.94 -12.37
C ASP A 229 12.10 -6.70 -11.53
N THR A 230 11.43 -6.90 -10.40
CA THR A 230 11.15 -5.81 -9.44
C THR A 230 12.39 -5.47 -8.66
N THR A 231 12.89 -4.26 -8.87
CA THR A 231 14.10 -3.76 -8.20
C THR A 231 13.80 -3.18 -6.82
N TRP A 232 14.43 -3.75 -5.79
CA TRP A 232 14.48 -3.23 -4.42
C TRP A 232 15.80 -2.50 -4.20
N PRO A 233 15.80 -1.17 -3.95
CA PRO A 233 17.04 -0.41 -3.92
C PRO A 233 17.96 -0.72 -2.75
N TYR A 234 17.45 -1.28 -1.65
CA TYR A 234 18.18 -1.44 -0.40
C TYR A 234 18.12 -2.89 0.14
N PRO A 235 19.05 -3.78 -0.22
CA PRO A 235 19.13 -5.10 0.44
C PRO A 235 19.53 -5.00 1.91
N ALA A 236 20.26 -3.96 2.30
CA ALA A 236 20.43 -3.55 3.69
C ALA A 236 20.47 -2.00 3.77
N PRO A 237 20.24 -1.40 4.96
CA PRO A 237 20.09 0.04 5.11
C PRO A 237 21.30 0.89 4.73
N ASP A 238 22.50 0.32 4.81
CA ASP A 238 23.78 0.95 4.55
C ASP A 238 24.31 0.70 3.12
N THR A 239 23.54 0.00 2.28
CA THR A 239 23.91 -0.33 0.90
C THR A 239 22.79 -0.03 -0.09
N ALA A 240 23.14 0.61 -1.21
CA ALA A 240 22.22 0.88 -2.32
C ALA A 240 22.42 -0.10 -3.50
N ASN A 241 22.98 -1.28 -3.24
CA ASN A 241 23.17 -2.31 -4.25
C ASN A 241 21.84 -2.99 -4.57
N SER A 242 21.07 -2.36 -5.45
CA SER A 242 19.72 -2.80 -5.77
C SER A 242 19.66 -4.28 -6.13
N THR A 243 18.64 -4.97 -5.63
CA THR A 243 18.43 -6.41 -5.82
C THR A 243 17.06 -6.65 -6.45
N GLU A 244 16.97 -7.56 -7.41
CA GLU A 244 15.71 -7.94 -8.07
C GLU A 244 15.05 -9.11 -7.33
N GLN A 245 13.77 -8.96 -6.98
CA GLN A 245 12.98 -10.05 -6.41
C GLN A 245 11.47 -9.82 -6.63
N GLY A 246 10.79 -10.86 -7.11
CA GLY A 246 9.34 -10.99 -7.11
C GLY A 246 8.89 -12.36 -6.61
N LEU A 247 7.60 -12.66 -6.76
CA LEU A 247 7.07 -14.00 -6.45
C LEU A 247 7.58 -15.05 -7.43
N LEU A 248 7.80 -14.69 -8.69
CA LEU A 248 8.48 -15.57 -9.64
C LEU A 248 9.99 -15.38 -9.53
N GLU A 249 10.72 -16.41 -9.93
CA GLU A 249 12.16 -16.31 -10.19
C GLU A 249 12.42 -15.73 -11.58
N GLU A 250 13.67 -15.34 -11.86
CA GLU A 250 14.12 -14.69 -13.12
C GLU A 250 13.64 -15.41 -14.40
N THR A 251 13.44 -16.73 -14.33
CA THR A 251 12.96 -17.53 -15.47
C THR A 251 11.50 -17.28 -15.84
N TRP A 252 10.73 -16.57 -15.00
CA TRP A 252 9.28 -16.38 -15.08
C TRP A 252 8.44 -17.67 -15.08
N ARG A 253 9.06 -18.82 -14.74
CA ARG A 253 8.44 -20.14 -14.80
C ARG A 253 8.41 -20.88 -13.47
N THR A 254 9.30 -20.50 -12.56
CA THR A 254 9.44 -21.06 -11.23
C THR A 254 9.08 -20.00 -10.20
N VAL A 255 8.54 -20.47 -9.07
CA VAL A 255 8.13 -19.61 -7.96
C VAL A 255 9.29 -19.48 -6.98
N ASN A 256 9.57 -18.26 -6.53
CA ASN A 256 10.45 -18.03 -5.40
C ASN A 256 9.79 -18.59 -4.13
N MET A 257 10.32 -19.70 -3.61
CA MET A 257 9.71 -20.40 -2.49
C MET A 257 9.81 -19.65 -1.16
N GLU A 258 10.82 -18.79 -0.97
CA GLU A 258 10.93 -17.96 0.24
C GLU A 258 9.80 -16.94 0.28
N VAL A 259 9.58 -16.24 -0.84
CA VAL A 259 8.46 -15.28 -0.98
C VAL A 259 7.13 -16.00 -0.85
N LEU A 260 6.94 -17.13 -1.55
CA LEU A 260 5.69 -17.89 -1.48
C LEU A 260 5.38 -18.36 -0.06
N GLN A 261 6.39 -18.80 0.70
CA GLN A 261 6.17 -19.32 2.05
C GLN A 261 5.69 -18.21 3.00
N VAL A 262 6.24 -17.01 2.92
CA VAL A 262 5.75 -15.85 3.68
C VAL A 262 4.33 -15.47 3.23
N LEU A 263 4.07 -15.40 1.92
CA LEU A 263 2.74 -15.06 1.41
C LEU A 263 1.69 -16.13 1.67
N ALA A 264 2.07 -17.41 1.82
CA ALA A 264 1.16 -18.49 2.13
C ALA A 264 0.44 -18.29 3.47
N ASP A 265 1.02 -17.49 4.37
CA ASP A 265 0.39 -17.12 5.62
C ASP A 265 -0.86 -16.28 5.41
N MET A 266 -0.95 -15.55 4.30
CA MET A 266 -2.19 -14.88 3.90
C MET A 266 -3.40 -15.83 3.80
N ASN A 267 -3.18 -17.12 3.47
CA ASN A 267 -4.26 -18.12 3.43
C ASN A 267 -4.74 -18.50 4.83
N ARG A 268 -3.85 -18.47 5.83
CA ARG A 268 -4.19 -18.75 7.24
C ARG A 268 -4.97 -17.57 7.83
N THR A 269 -4.65 -16.36 7.38
CA THR A 269 -5.12 -15.10 7.94
C THR A 269 -6.42 -14.60 7.28
N MET A 270 -6.69 -14.99 6.03
CA MET A 270 -7.88 -14.61 5.26
C MET A 270 -8.82 -15.80 4.99
N ASP A 271 -9.15 -16.59 6.02
CA ASP A 271 -9.96 -17.82 5.91
C ASP A 271 -11.36 -17.61 5.30
N SER A 272 -11.90 -16.39 5.42
CA SER A 272 -13.17 -15.96 4.84
C SER A 272 -13.07 -15.62 3.34
N VAL A 273 -11.86 -15.42 2.80
CA VAL A 273 -11.63 -15.11 1.39
C VAL A 273 -11.67 -16.40 0.58
N LYS A 274 -12.68 -16.51 -0.28
CA LYS A 274 -12.82 -17.63 -1.21
C LYS A 274 -12.18 -17.26 -2.54
N PHE A 275 -11.41 -18.18 -3.10
CA PHE A 275 -10.96 -18.05 -4.49
C PHE A 275 -12.14 -17.77 -5.40
N ILE A 276 -12.02 -16.77 -6.27
CA ILE A 276 -12.97 -16.57 -7.36
C ILE A 276 -12.90 -17.84 -8.21
N PRO A 277 -14.01 -18.58 -8.33
CA PRO A 277 -13.98 -19.84 -9.07
C PRO A 277 -13.54 -19.55 -10.50
N CYS A 278 -12.49 -20.22 -10.96
CA CYS A 278 -12.15 -20.24 -12.38
C CYS A 278 -13.39 -20.78 -13.11
N SER A 279 -13.81 -20.12 -14.20
CA SER A 279 -14.85 -20.67 -15.07
C SER A 279 -14.37 -22.06 -15.53
N LYS A 280 -15.17 -23.09 -15.24
CA LYS A 280 -14.96 -24.42 -15.80
C LYS A 280 -15.21 -24.43 -17.30
#